data_AF-A0A5E4Q1R3-F1
#
_entry.id   AF-A0A5E4Q1R3-F1
#
_cell.length_a   1.000
_cell.length_b   1.000
_cell.length_c   1.000
_cell.angle_alpha   90.00
_cell.angle_beta   90.00
_cell.angle_gamma   90.00
#
_symmetry.space_group_name_H-M   'P 1'
#
loop_
_entity.id
_entity.type
_entity.pdbx_description
1 polymer ?
#
loop_
_entity_poly.entity_id
_entity_poly.type
_entity_poly.pdbx_seq_one_letter_code
_entity_poly.pdbx_strand_id
1 'polypeptide(L)'
;MDVLNGPSLRLRGGVNTNCESKKHELNMCTSVMSPETKRLLPPTSETIMTKPFPIRGERANYVNIPHVIAMVGLPARGKTYISKKLSRYLNWIGINTRVFNLGEYRRHATTAYTSHEFFRADNKEAMAIRQQCALDALHDVCEWLVKGGEVAVFDATNSTMERRRMIRDIVVHKMGFKLFFVESVCDDPRIIEQNIM
;
A
#
# COMPACT_ATOMS: atom_id res chain seq x y z
N MET A 1 18.00 39.12 -50.69
CA MET A 1 19.07 40.07 -50.32
C MET A 1 19.87 39.44 -49.21
N ASP A 2 21.09 39.12 -49.60
CA ASP A 2 22.21 38.50 -48.89
C ASP A 2 22.58 39.23 -47.57
N VAL A 3 22.86 38.52 -46.47
CA VAL A 3 24.10 37.87 -45.98
C VAL A 3 25.12 38.83 -45.30
N LEU A 4 25.70 38.33 -44.17
CA LEU A 4 27.01 38.61 -43.52
C LEU A 4 26.97 39.57 -42.30
N ASN A 5 27.63 39.38 -41.16
CA ASN A 5 28.59 38.39 -40.63
C ASN A 5 28.78 38.60 -39.09
N GLY A 6 29.32 37.59 -38.36
CA GLY A 6 29.52 37.53 -36.89
C GLY A 6 30.57 38.47 -36.25
N PRO A 7 31.02 38.25 -34.97
CA PRO A 7 31.73 37.04 -34.50
C PRO A 7 31.16 36.41 -33.20
N SER A 8 31.06 35.07 -33.08
CA SER A 8 32.00 34.11 -32.45
C SER A 8 32.25 34.24 -30.94
N LEU A 9 31.65 33.33 -30.16
CA LEU A 9 32.32 32.64 -29.05
C LEU A 9 31.96 31.15 -29.08
N ARG A 10 32.87 30.38 -29.69
CA ARG A 10 32.98 28.91 -29.63
C ARG A 10 33.39 28.50 -28.22
N LEU A 11 32.65 27.57 -27.61
CA LEU A 11 33.27 26.61 -26.70
C LEU A 11 33.39 25.28 -27.44
N ARG A 12 34.61 25.03 -27.94
CA ARG A 12 35.11 23.71 -28.30
C ARG A 12 35.40 22.96 -27.00
N GLY A 13 35.00 21.71 -26.95
CA GLY A 13 35.47 20.69 -26.01
C GLY A 13 34.78 19.40 -26.41
N GLY A 14 35.27 18.70 -27.42
CA GLY A 14 36.53 17.96 -27.32
C GLY A 14 36.14 16.53 -26.98
N VAL A 15 35.91 15.73 -28.03
CA VAL A 15 35.85 14.27 -27.93
C VAL A 15 37.18 13.84 -27.32
N ASN A 16 37.16 13.44 -26.06
CA ASN A 16 38.28 12.76 -25.42
C ASN A 16 37.81 11.41 -24.91
N THR A 17 38.19 10.41 -25.71
CA THR A 17 38.31 8.99 -25.39
C THR A 17 38.91 8.80 -23.99
N ASN A 18 38.09 8.52 -22.97
CA ASN A 18 38.62 8.13 -21.66
C ASN A 18 37.72 7.18 -20.85
N CYS A 19 36.72 6.55 -21.50
CA CYS A 19 35.86 5.54 -20.86
C CYS A 19 36.39 4.11 -21.06
N GLU A 20 37.19 3.87 -22.10
CA GLU A 20 37.80 2.55 -22.35
C GLU A 20 39.03 2.31 -21.46
N SER A 21 39.83 3.34 -21.19
CA SER A 21 41.02 3.22 -20.34
C SER A 21 40.71 2.93 -18.86
N LYS A 22 39.61 3.49 -18.33
CA LYS A 22 39.17 3.21 -16.94
C LYS A 22 38.61 1.80 -16.75
N LYS A 23 38.00 1.22 -17.79
CA LYS A 23 37.59 -0.20 -17.77
C LYS A 23 38.79 -1.13 -17.77
N HIS A 24 39.89 -0.74 -18.43
CA HIS A 24 41.11 -1.53 -18.48
C HIS A 24 41.86 -1.57 -17.14
N GLU A 25 41.94 -0.46 -16.39
CA GLU A 25 42.59 -0.43 -15.07
C GLU A 25 41.81 -1.22 -14.00
N LEU A 26 40.48 -1.16 -14.00
CA LEU A 26 39.63 -1.94 -13.08
C LEU A 26 39.67 -3.45 -13.39
N ASN A 27 39.78 -3.84 -14.67
CA ASN A 27 39.88 -5.24 -15.07
C ASN A 27 41.26 -5.85 -14.86
N MET A 28 42.32 -5.05 -14.70
CA MET A 28 43.66 -5.56 -14.44
C MET A 28 43.85 -6.01 -12.98
N CYS A 29 43.08 -5.45 -12.04
CA CYS A 29 43.24 -5.72 -10.60
C CYS A 29 42.37 -6.89 -10.09
N THR A 30 41.27 -7.23 -10.78
CA THR A 30 40.37 -8.33 -10.38
C THR A 30 40.94 -9.74 -10.67
N SER A 31 42.00 -9.83 -11.48
CA SER A 31 42.69 -11.08 -11.81
C SER A 31 43.67 -11.54 -10.73
N VAL A 32 44.04 -10.68 -9.76
CA VAL A 32 45.05 -10.96 -8.72
C VAL A 32 44.44 -11.14 -7.32
N MET A 33 43.12 -10.99 -7.16
CA MET A 33 42.48 -11.07 -5.85
C MET A 33 42.12 -12.49 -5.44
N SER A 34 42.41 -12.84 -4.18
CA SER A 34 42.02 -14.12 -3.58
C SER A 34 40.49 -14.30 -3.56
N PRO A 35 39.98 -15.55 -3.54
CA PRO A 35 38.54 -15.83 -3.50
C PRO A 35 37.82 -15.22 -2.28
N GLU A 36 38.52 -15.04 -1.17
CA GLU A 36 37.98 -14.46 0.06
C GLU A 36 37.79 -12.96 -0.06
N THR A 37 38.73 -12.26 -0.70
CA THR A 37 38.66 -10.80 -0.88
C THR A 37 37.54 -10.39 -1.85
N LYS A 38 37.19 -11.24 -2.83
CA LYS A 38 36.04 -11.00 -3.73
C LYS A 38 34.68 -11.01 -3.01
N ARG A 39 34.56 -11.71 -1.87
CA ARG A 39 33.31 -11.78 -1.08
C ARG A 39 33.07 -10.55 -0.21
N LEU A 40 34.10 -9.75 0.03
CA LEU A 40 34.04 -8.54 0.85
C LEU A 40 33.76 -7.28 0.03
N LEU A 41 33.70 -7.39 -1.30
CA LEU A 41 33.33 -6.28 -2.17
C LEU A 41 31.83 -5.97 -1.99
N PRO A 42 31.45 -4.68 -1.94
CA PRO A 42 30.04 -4.31 -1.93
C PRO A 42 29.37 -4.89 -3.17
N PRO A 43 28.16 -5.48 -3.05
CA PRO A 43 27.49 -6.08 -4.19
C PRO A 43 27.30 -5.00 -5.27
N THR A 44 27.81 -5.27 -6.47
CA THR A 44 27.51 -4.45 -7.64
C THR A 44 26.03 -4.62 -7.99
N SER A 45 25.42 -3.64 -8.66
CA SER A 45 23.99 -3.69 -9.02
C SER A 45 23.56 -4.96 -9.76
N GLU A 46 24.49 -5.72 -10.33
CA GLU A 46 24.25 -7.01 -10.98
C GLU A 46 24.04 -8.20 -10.00
N THR A 47 24.53 -8.12 -8.75
CA THR A 47 24.40 -9.20 -7.76
C THR A 47 23.10 -9.11 -6.95
N ILE A 48 22.40 -7.98 -7.00
CA ILE A 48 21.06 -7.87 -6.44
C ILE A 48 20.09 -8.43 -7.49
N MET A 49 19.92 -9.76 -7.51
CA MET A 49 18.75 -10.36 -8.17
C MET A 49 17.49 -9.97 -7.38
N THR A 50 17.06 -8.71 -7.48
CA THR A 50 15.63 -8.42 -7.34
C THR A 50 14.97 -9.19 -8.47
N LYS A 51 14.07 -10.14 -8.14
CA LYS A 51 13.18 -10.73 -9.15
C LYS A 51 12.69 -9.60 -10.07
N PRO A 52 12.72 -9.78 -11.39
CA PRO A 52 12.30 -8.72 -12.31
C PRO A 52 10.95 -8.18 -11.83
N PHE A 53 10.91 -6.87 -11.56
CA PHE A 53 9.68 -6.21 -11.14
C PHE A 53 8.57 -6.61 -12.12
N PRO A 54 7.39 -7.04 -11.66
CA PRO A 54 6.36 -7.55 -12.55
C PRO A 54 6.06 -6.51 -13.62
N ILE A 55 6.52 -6.80 -14.84
CA ILE A 55 6.29 -5.96 -16.00
C ILE A 55 4.78 -6.04 -16.23
N ARG A 56 4.19 -4.85 -16.45
CA ARG A 56 2.77 -4.53 -16.57
C ARG A 56 2.08 -5.28 -17.73
N GLY A 57 2.07 -6.62 -17.70
CA GLY A 57 1.70 -7.48 -18.83
C GLY A 57 1.62 -8.98 -18.50
N GLU A 58 2.43 -9.51 -17.57
CA GLU A 58 2.23 -10.87 -17.06
C GLU A 58 1.26 -10.84 -15.88
N ARG A 59 -0.03 -10.99 -16.18
CA ARG A 59 -1.04 -11.34 -15.16
C ARG A 59 -0.75 -12.77 -14.68
N ALA A 60 0.25 -12.95 -13.84
CA ALA A 60 0.24 -14.09 -12.95
C ALA A 60 -1.05 -13.95 -12.11
N ASN A 61 -1.91 -14.97 -12.12
CA ASN A 61 -3.10 -15.00 -11.28
C ASN A 61 -2.64 -15.09 -9.81
N TYR A 62 -2.29 -13.94 -9.23
CA TYR A 62 -1.80 -13.84 -7.85
C TYR A 62 -2.93 -14.12 -6.84
N VAL A 63 -4.20 -13.93 -7.25
CA VAL A 63 -5.38 -14.03 -6.40
C VAL A 63 -6.41 -14.98 -7.03
N ASN A 64 -6.41 -16.24 -6.59
CA ASN A 64 -7.36 -17.25 -7.09
C ASN A 64 -8.72 -17.23 -6.35
N ILE A 65 -8.78 -16.59 -5.19
CA ILE A 65 -9.97 -16.48 -4.34
C ILE A 65 -10.00 -15.03 -3.85
N PRO A 66 -11.14 -14.32 -3.88
CA PRO A 66 -11.22 -12.95 -3.36
C PRO A 66 -10.74 -12.84 -1.91
N HIS A 67 -10.01 -11.77 -1.59
CA HIS A 67 -9.50 -11.51 -0.23
C HIS A 67 -10.14 -10.27 0.38
N VAL A 68 -10.46 -10.35 1.67
CA VAL A 68 -10.81 -9.21 2.50
C VAL A 68 -9.70 -8.98 3.52
N ILE A 69 -9.16 -7.76 3.52
CA ILE A 69 -8.20 -7.27 4.52
C ILE A 69 -8.96 -6.39 5.51
N ALA A 70 -9.20 -6.89 6.72
CA ALA A 70 -9.93 -6.15 7.75
C ALA A 70 -8.95 -5.43 8.68
N MET A 71 -9.00 -4.10 8.68
CA MET A 71 -8.20 -3.29 9.59
C MET A 71 -8.75 -3.37 11.01
N VAL A 72 -7.87 -3.37 12.01
CA VAL A 72 -8.21 -3.37 13.43
C VAL A 72 -7.37 -2.33 14.14
N GLY A 73 -7.96 -1.66 15.13
CA GLY A 73 -7.24 -0.76 16.03
C GLY A 73 -8.02 0.50 16.37
N LEU A 74 -7.57 1.16 17.45
CA LEU A 74 -8.20 2.38 17.97
C LEU A 74 -8.15 3.54 16.95
N PRO A 75 -9.01 4.56 17.09
CA PRO A 75 -8.90 5.80 16.31
C PRO A 75 -7.49 6.42 16.38
N ALA A 76 -7.11 7.20 15.37
CA ALA A 76 -5.79 7.87 15.25
C ALA A 76 -4.53 6.96 15.22
N ARG A 77 -4.69 5.65 14.97
CA ARG A 77 -3.57 4.69 14.83
C ARG A 77 -3.15 4.41 13.38
N GLY A 78 -3.31 5.37 12.47
CA GLY A 78 -2.83 5.23 11.09
C GLY A 78 -3.52 4.19 10.20
N LYS A 79 -4.61 3.54 10.64
CA LYS A 79 -5.31 2.49 9.85
C LYS A 79 -5.67 2.94 8.43
N THR A 80 -6.35 4.06 8.29
CA THR A 80 -6.73 4.59 6.97
C THR A 80 -5.52 4.90 6.09
N TYR A 81 -4.41 5.35 6.68
CA TYR A 81 -3.17 5.58 5.95
C TYR A 81 -2.59 4.26 5.42
N ILE A 82 -2.52 3.23 6.26
CA ILE A 82 -2.07 1.88 5.90
C ILE A 82 -2.97 1.33 4.79
N SER A 83 -4.30 1.39 4.95
CA SER A 83 -5.29 0.93 3.96
C SER A 83 -5.09 1.56 2.59
N LYS A 84 -4.93 2.88 2.54
CA LYS A 84 -4.73 3.63 1.29
C LYS A 84 -3.38 3.30 0.64
N LYS A 85 -2.30 3.23 1.42
CA LYS A 85 -0.98 2.84 0.90
C LYS A 85 -0.96 1.41 0.36
N LEU A 86 -1.57 0.49 1.11
CA LEU A 86 -1.68 -0.92 0.72
C LEU A 86 -2.48 -1.07 -0.57
N SER A 87 -3.67 -0.46 -0.65
CA SER A 87 -4.49 -0.49 -1.86
C SER A 87 -3.76 0.12 -3.06
N ARG A 88 -3.05 1.24 -2.88
CA ARG A 88 -2.26 1.83 -3.96
C ARG A 88 -1.16 0.90 -4.45
N TYR A 89 -0.46 0.24 -3.54
CA TYR A 89 0.60 -0.71 -3.90
C TYR A 89 0.05 -1.94 -4.63
N LEU A 90 -1.04 -2.53 -4.13
CA LEU A 90 -1.66 -3.71 -4.74
C LEU A 90 -2.17 -3.39 -6.16
N ASN A 91 -2.83 -2.24 -6.34
CA ASN A 91 -3.23 -1.79 -7.67
C ASN A 91 -2.03 -1.50 -8.58
N TRP A 92 -0.92 -0.98 -8.03
CA TRP A 92 0.29 -0.70 -8.81
C TRP A 92 0.91 -1.97 -9.39
N ILE A 93 0.93 -3.07 -8.63
CA ILE A 93 1.37 -4.39 -9.13
C ILE A 93 0.31 -5.14 -9.95
N GLY A 94 -0.85 -4.53 -10.19
CA GLY A 94 -1.89 -5.06 -11.07
C GLY A 94 -3.00 -5.87 -10.39
N ILE A 95 -3.10 -5.86 -9.05
CA ILE A 95 -4.16 -6.51 -8.30
C ILE A 95 -5.30 -5.52 -8.06
N ASN A 96 -6.47 -5.79 -8.63
CA ASN A 96 -7.67 -4.96 -8.50
C ASN A 96 -8.12 -4.87 -7.04
N THR A 97 -7.82 -3.73 -6.41
CA THR A 97 -7.99 -3.55 -4.96
C THR A 97 -8.78 -2.29 -4.64
N ARG A 98 -9.76 -2.37 -3.74
CA ARG A 98 -10.55 -1.21 -3.28
C ARG A 98 -10.60 -1.09 -1.75
N VAL A 99 -10.58 0.14 -1.25
CA VAL A 99 -10.77 0.45 0.17
C VAL A 99 -12.22 0.82 0.45
N PHE A 100 -12.79 0.27 1.50
CA PHE A 100 -14.12 0.55 2.03
C PHE A 100 -13.96 1.17 3.41
N ASN A 101 -14.15 2.48 3.52
CA ASN A 101 -13.95 3.21 4.77
C ASN A 101 -15.28 3.36 5.52
N LEU A 102 -15.41 2.70 6.67
CA LEU A 102 -16.64 2.71 7.45
C LEU A 102 -17.03 4.11 7.98
N GLY A 103 -16.05 5.03 8.08
CA GLY A 103 -16.31 6.43 8.42
C GLY A 103 -17.14 7.17 7.36
N GLU A 104 -17.03 6.81 6.08
CA GLU A 104 -17.82 7.41 5.00
C GLU A 104 -19.28 6.98 5.09
N TYR A 105 -19.54 5.69 5.29
CA TYR A 105 -20.89 5.15 5.51
C TYR A 105 -21.58 5.81 6.71
N ARG A 106 -20.85 6.00 7.82
CA ARG A 106 -21.36 6.70 9.00
C ARG A 106 -21.71 8.16 8.74
N ARG A 107 -20.90 8.87 7.94
CA ARG A 107 -21.17 10.28 7.59
C ARG A 107 -22.40 10.44 6.70
N HIS A 108 -22.68 9.45 5.85
CA HIS A 108 -23.88 9.46 5.01
C HIS A 108 -25.15 9.04 5.78
N ALA A 109 -25.00 8.18 6.81
CA ALA A 109 -26.13 7.68 7.59
C ALA A 109 -26.67 8.67 8.64
N THR A 110 -25.88 9.65 9.09
CA THR A 110 -26.35 10.64 10.06
C THR A 110 -25.60 11.97 9.99
N THR A 111 -26.33 13.08 10.07
CA THR A 111 -25.78 14.44 10.23
C THR A 111 -25.30 14.73 11.65
N ALA A 112 -25.68 13.89 12.63
CA ALA A 112 -25.33 14.06 14.05
C ALA A 112 -23.92 13.52 14.42
N TYR A 113 -23.06 13.25 13.43
CA TYR A 113 -21.73 12.65 13.61
C TYR A 113 -20.77 13.47 14.50
N THR A 114 -21.05 14.75 14.73
CA THR A 114 -20.12 15.69 15.38
C THR A 114 -20.00 15.53 16.88
N SER A 115 -20.93 14.84 17.56
CA SER A 115 -20.85 14.68 19.01
C SER A 115 -20.12 13.39 19.42
N HIS A 116 -19.26 13.50 20.44
CA HIS A 116 -18.63 12.34 21.09
C HIS A 116 -19.67 11.35 21.66
N GLU A 117 -20.90 11.81 21.92
CA GLU A 117 -22.02 11.03 22.42
C GLU A 117 -22.38 9.87 21.48
N PHE A 118 -22.24 10.07 20.17
CA PHE A 118 -22.48 9.04 19.16
C PHE A 118 -21.55 7.82 19.32
N PHE A 119 -20.37 8.00 19.92
CA PHE A 119 -19.39 6.92 20.09
C PHE A 119 -19.48 6.19 21.42
N ARG A 120 -20.28 6.68 22.37
CA ARG A 120 -20.41 6.04 23.68
C ARG A 120 -21.01 4.64 23.56
N ALA A 121 -20.61 3.75 24.45
CA ALA A 121 -21.06 2.36 24.46
C ALA A 121 -22.45 2.19 25.11
N ASP A 122 -22.90 3.17 25.89
CA ASP A 122 -24.23 3.18 26.52
C ASP A 122 -25.33 3.68 25.56
N ASN A 123 -24.96 4.39 24.49
CA ASN A 123 -25.91 4.84 23.47
C ASN A 123 -26.32 3.69 22.54
N LYS A 124 -27.43 3.02 22.89
CA LYS A 124 -27.99 1.88 22.13
C LYS A 124 -28.37 2.25 20.69
N GLU A 125 -28.91 3.45 20.47
CA GLU A 125 -29.30 3.92 19.15
C GLU A 125 -28.08 4.13 18.25
N ALA A 126 -27.06 4.83 18.74
CA ALA A 126 -25.83 5.04 18.00
C ALA A 126 -25.03 3.73 17.79
N MET A 127 -25.13 2.77 18.71
CA MET A 127 -24.61 1.41 18.49
C MET A 127 -25.34 0.70 17.35
N ALA A 128 -26.67 0.78 17.29
CA ALA A 128 -27.46 0.18 16.22
C ALA A 128 -27.10 0.78 14.86
N ILE A 129 -26.99 2.11 14.76
CA ILE A 129 -26.56 2.80 13.53
C ILE A 129 -25.15 2.36 13.13
N ARG A 130 -24.18 2.36 14.07
CA ARG A 130 -22.80 1.91 13.79
C ARG A 130 -22.71 0.44 13.37
N GLN A 131 -23.64 -0.39 13.85
CA GLN A 131 -23.72 -1.78 13.44
C GLN A 131 -24.30 -1.90 12.04
N GLN A 132 -25.37 -1.16 11.73
CA GLN A 132 -25.97 -1.14 10.40
C GLN A 132 -24.98 -0.66 9.34
N CYS A 133 -24.31 0.47 9.57
CA CYS A 133 -23.29 0.97 8.64
C CYS A 133 -22.18 -0.06 8.38
N ALA A 134 -21.83 -0.87 9.38
CA ALA A 134 -20.81 -1.90 9.23
C ALA A 134 -21.29 -3.06 8.38
N LEU A 135 -22.57 -3.44 8.50
CA LEU A 135 -23.19 -4.46 7.67
C LEU A 135 -23.34 -3.97 6.22
N ASP A 136 -23.78 -2.73 6.02
CA ASP A 136 -23.94 -2.14 4.68
C ASP A 136 -22.58 -2.05 3.97
N ALA A 137 -21.55 -1.56 4.66
CA ALA A 137 -20.19 -1.50 4.10
C ALA A 137 -19.63 -2.90 3.79
N LEU A 138 -19.93 -3.91 4.62
CA LEU A 138 -19.48 -5.28 4.38
C LEU A 138 -20.26 -5.95 3.24
N HIS A 139 -21.54 -5.59 3.05
CA HIS A 139 -22.32 -6.02 1.90
C HIS A 139 -21.70 -5.47 0.60
N ASP A 140 -21.38 -4.18 0.56
CA ASP A 140 -20.73 -3.56 -0.61
C ASP A 140 -19.35 -4.16 -0.91
N VAL A 141 -18.57 -4.52 0.12
CA VAL A 141 -17.33 -5.28 -0.03
C VAL A 141 -17.59 -6.59 -0.78
N CYS A 142 -18.57 -7.35 -0.31
CA CYS A 142 -18.90 -8.66 -0.87
C CYS A 142 -19.39 -8.53 -2.32
N GLU A 143 -20.31 -7.61 -2.58
CA GLU A 143 -20.85 -7.37 -3.91
C GLU A 143 -19.75 -6.95 -4.90
N TRP A 144 -18.85 -6.06 -4.47
CA TRP A 144 -17.74 -5.61 -5.31
C TRP A 144 -16.75 -6.74 -5.64
N LEU A 145 -16.44 -7.61 -4.68
CA LEU A 145 -15.59 -8.78 -4.92
C LEU A 145 -16.23 -9.77 -5.90
N VAL A 146 -17.55 -10.02 -5.78
CA VAL A 146 -18.29 -10.87 -6.72
C VAL A 146 -18.28 -10.31 -8.15
N LYS A 147 -18.27 -8.98 -8.30
CA LYS A 147 -18.21 -8.29 -9.60
C LYS A 147 -16.80 -8.27 -10.25
N GLY A 148 -15.83 -9.00 -9.69
CA GLY A 148 -14.48 -9.11 -10.24
C GLY A 148 -13.41 -8.29 -9.51
N GLY A 149 -13.70 -7.80 -8.29
CA GLY A 149 -12.67 -7.31 -7.37
C GLY A 149 -11.82 -8.45 -6.82
N GLU A 150 -10.51 -8.24 -6.67
CA GLU A 150 -9.60 -9.27 -6.15
C GLU A 150 -9.35 -9.12 -4.65
N VAL A 151 -9.12 -7.88 -4.19
CA VAL A 151 -8.83 -7.59 -2.78
C VAL A 151 -9.66 -6.39 -2.29
N ALA A 152 -10.40 -6.56 -1.20
CA ALA A 152 -11.11 -5.48 -0.54
C ALA A 152 -10.47 -5.16 0.81
N VAL A 153 -10.16 -3.89 1.06
CA VAL A 153 -9.66 -3.43 2.36
C VAL A 153 -10.82 -2.82 3.14
N PHE A 154 -11.24 -3.50 4.22
CA PHE A 154 -12.28 -3.04 5.12
C PHE A 154 -11.68 -2.20 6.24
N ASP A 155 -11.72 -0.87 6.07
CA ASP A 155 -11.11 0.12 6.96
C ASP A 155 -12.10 0.59 8.03
N ALA A 156 -11.98 -0.02 9.22
CA ALA A 156 -12.76 0.30 10.41
C ALA A 156 -11.94 0.06 11.68
N THR A 157 -12.51 0.36 12.85
CA THR A 157 -11.85 0.08 14.15
C THR A 157 -11.82 -1.41 14.47
N ASN A 158 -12.93 -2.13 14.21
CA ASN A 158 -13.07 -3.59 14.42
C ASN A 158 -12.47 -4.09 15.74
N SER A 159 -12.59 -3.28 16.81
CA SER A 159 -11.88 -3.47 18.07
C SER A 159 -12.49 -4.58 18.93
N THR A 160 -13.78 -4.87 18.76
CA THR A 160 -14.49 -5.91 19.54
C THR A 160 -14.40 -7.28 18.88
N MET A 161 -14.39 -8.33 19.70
CA MET A 161 -14.40 -9.71 19.22
C MET A 161 -15.68 -10.03 18.48
N GLU A 162 -16.81 -9.49 18.91
CA GLU A 162 -18.14 -9.65 18.31
C GLU A 162 -18.14 -9.13 16.88
N ARG A 163 -17.53 -7.96 16.65
CA ARG A 163 -17.40 -7.38 15.29
C ARG A 163 -16.51 -8.26 14.41
N ARG A 164 -15.38 -8.75 14.93
CA ARG A 164 -14.47 -9.64 14.18
C ARG A 164 -15.09 -10.99 13.84
N ARG A 165 -15.87 -11.58 14.76
CA ARG A 165 -16.65 -12.80 14.50
C ARG A 165 -17.67 -12.58 13.39
N MET A 166 -18.45 -11.50 13.46
CA MET A 166 -19.41 -11.15 12.41
C MET A 166 -18.76 -11.02 11.02
N ILE A 167 -17.59 -10.35 10.95
CA ILE A 167 -16.83 -10.26 9.69
C ILE A 167 -16.41 -11.64 9.20
N ARG A 168 -15.84 -12.48 10.08
CA ARG A 168 -15.42 -13.84 9.72
C ARG A 168 -16.59 -14.69 9.23
N ASP A 169 -17.73 -14.63 9.90
CA ASP A 169 -18.87 -15.46 9.55
C ASP A 169 -19.45 -15.08 8.19
N ILE A 170 -19.47 -13.79 7.85
CA ILE A 170 -19.91 -13.33 6.53
C ILE A 170 -18.85 -13.62 5.46
N VAL A 171 -17.60 -13.20 5.68
CA VAL A 171 -16.55 -13.27 4.65
C VAL A 171 -16.12 -14.71 4.38
N VAL A 172 -15.89 -15.50 5.43
CA VAL A 172 -15.34 -16.85 5.31
C VAL A 172 -16.46 -17.87 5.17
N HIS A 173 -17.41 -17.91 6.11
CA HIS A 173 -18.41 -18.99 6.15
C HIS A 173 -19.53 -18.79 5.13
N LYS A 174 -20.00 -17.56 4.91
CA LYS A 174 -21.07 -17.28 3.94
C LYS A 174 -20.57 -17.10 2.52
N MET A 175 -19.49 -16.35 2.31
CA MET A 175 -19.00 -16.01 0.96
C MET A 175 -17.85 -16.90 0.47
N GLY A 176 -17.14 -17.62 1.35
CA GLY A 176 -15.99 -18.44 0.96
C GLY A 176 -14.73 -17.65 0.60
N PHE A 177 -14.67 -16.37 0.97
CA PHE A 177 -13.50 -15.52 0.72
C PHE A 177 -12.40 -15.74 1.77
N LYS A 178 -11.18 -15.34 1.43
CA LYS A 178 -10.07 -15.31 2.39
C LYS A 178 -10.14 -14.04 3.23
N LEU A 179 -9.94 -14.17 4.54
CA LEU A 179 -9.94 -13.06 5.48
C LEU A 179 -8.58 -12.91 6.14
N PHE A 180 -8.02 -11.70 6.10
CA PHE A 180 -6.76 -11.35 6.75
C PHE A 180 -6.97 -10.11 7.63
N PHE A 181 -6.63 -10.19 8.91
CA PHE A 181 -6.71 -9.04 9.83
C PHE A 181 -5.37 -8.31 9.90
N VAL A 182 -5.42 -6.97 9.86
CA VAL A 182 -4.26 -6.10 10.08
C VAL A 182 -4.56 -5.20 11.26
N GLU A 183 -3.94 -5.50 12.39
CA GLU A 183 -4.07 -4.69 13.61
C GLU A 183 -2.95 -3.66 13.71
N SER A 184 -3.32 -2.39 13.82
CA SER A 184 -2.40 -1.30 14.10
C SER A 184 -2.44 -0.96 15.59
N VAL A 185 -1.41 -1.39 16.31
CA VAL A 185 -1.15 -1.03 17.71
C VAL A 185 -0.03 -0.01 17.74
N CYS A 186 -0.27 1.10 18.42
CA CYS A 186 0.71 2.17 18.60
C CYS A 186 0.39 2.79 19.95
N ASP A 187 1.35 2.90 20.87
CA ASP A 187 1.14 3.45 22.21
C ASP A 187 1.97 4.73 22.45
N ASP A 188 2.72 5.20 21.44
CA ASP A 188 3.52 6.43 21.54
C ASP A 188 2.62 7.68 21.44
N PRO A 189 2.52 8.50 22.50
CA PRO A 189 1.66 9.68 22.51
C PRO A 189 1.99 10.70 21.43
N ARG A 190 3.26 10.83 21.04
CA ARG A 190 3.69 11.79 20.01
C ARG A 190 3.12 11.41 18.64
N ILE A 191 3.10 10.11 18.32
CA ILE A 191 2.55 9.60 17.06
C ILE A 191 1.02 9.75 17.05
N ILE A 192 0.37 9.57 18.20
CA ILE A 192 -1.08 9.77 18.32
C ILE A 192 -1.44 11.23 18.09
N GLU A 193 -0.75 12.15 18.78
CA GLU A 193 -0.99 13.59 18.68
C GLU A 193 -0.79 14.08 17.25
N GLN A 194 0.29 13.67 16.59
CA GLN A 194 0.53 13.99 15.18
C GLN A 194 -0.55 13.44 14.22
N ASN A 195 -1.21 12.33 14.57
CA ASN A 195 -2.29 11.76 13.76
C ASN A 195 -3.67 12.40 14.03
N ILE A 196 -3.79 13.19 15.11
CA ILE A 196 -5.01 13.94 15.46
C ILE A 196 -4.94 15.38 14.95
N MET A 197 -3.74 15.97 14.96
CA MET A 197 -3.48 17.38 14.61
C MET A 197 -3.58 17.67 13.12
#